data_AF-A0A939QWM2-F1
#
_entry.id   AF-A0A939QWM2-F1
#
_cell.length_a   1.000
_cell.length_b   1.000
_cell.length_c   1.000
_cell.angle_alpha   90.00
_cell.angle_beta   90.00
_cell.angle_gamma   90.00
#
_symmetry.space_group_name_H-M   'P 1'
#
loop_
_entity.id
_entity.type
_entity.pdbx_description
1 polymer ?
#
loop_
_entity_poly.entity_id
_entity_poly.type
_entity_poly.pdbx_seq_one_letter_code
_entity_poly.pdbx_strand_id
1 'polypeptide(L)'
;MFKRFASFTFAALLISVQLAGQAKIKDVVTSNYNRNSVSFITIQRGDSYDSYTTKAVESFNPGAKFDINDIRTRTFRIRKARKDAVTNSEVQEAVEATPYAREILSSVFNRDSRGMMDDKTVRYRGNYDAKDQDVINARASRVGEDALGDMGYALLKGCYIILTDFYNIDSRTDKEGKVTWSTNARAYAYRLGVDDAAINDFFEQCWIYEDDDTATRDAKLRAFQNLAIPMDYVAYATSSGSGKDVQTAAHSCLSGLVTGLENAIPAWEVAVGISAVKPLRAKIGTKEGLTNGARYRSYSYTEDANGNLKSVPRGFLRATEIASNTGMSIGETEPSEFYQISGLANIEEGWTIKQSNDVGVGLMLSGAFGGLFSSFHISADYLMKVKTNGQMSYILLDATGDFSQNNVSSLYLALGYGYAFHLSRLIEFMPYAMIGDDYMSPSGSGSSITFSEFFKRSGFVIEPGLRLAVNVAYPLQAFGKVYYDFLLANSALNSSYVYYNNYRHHGGLGFQAGLKWTF
;
A
#
# COMPACT_ATOMS: atom_id res chain seq x y z
N MET A 1 11.79 -35.11 23.30
CA MET A 1 12.60 -34.61 22.15
C MET A 1 11.66 -34.17 21.03
N PHE A 2 10.75 -33.23 21.32
CA PHE A 2 9.73 -32.71 20.39
C PHE A 2 10.07 -31.26 20.05
N LYS A 3 10.80 -31.04 18.96
CA LYS A 3 10.94 -29.73 18.32
C LYS A 3 11.16 -29.95 16.83
N ARG A 4 10.43 -29.16 16.03
CA ARG A 4 10.56 -28.97 14.58
C ARG A 4 9.87 -30.03 13.72
N PHE A 5 8.58 -29.84 13.44
CA PHE A 5 8.02 -30.04 12.10
C PHE A 5 6.60 -29.49 12.07
N ALA A 6 6.46 -28.21 11.71
CA ALA A 6 5.29 -27.57 11.11
C ALA A 6 5.53 -26.06 11.15
N SER A 7 6.39 -25.57 10.26
CA SER A 7 6.44 -24.14 9.93
C SER A 7 5.89 -24.01 8.52
N PHE A 8 4.55 -24.04 8.43
CA PHE A 8 3.85 -23.37 7.35
C PHE A 8 4.07 -21.88 7.60
N THR A 9 5.01 -21.29 6.88
CA THR A 9 5.26 -19.86 6.95
C THR A 9 4.11 -19.17 6.22
N PHE A 10 3.02 -18.90 6.93
CA PHE A 10 2.12 -17.81 6.57
C PHE A 10 2.99 -16.55 6.65
N ALA A 11 3.37 -15.99 5.50
CA ALA A 11 3.97 -14.68 5.43
C ALA A 11 2.88 -13.66 5.82
N ALA A 12 2.65 -13.51 7.12
CA ALA A 12 1.82 -12.45 7.65
C ALA A 12 2.50 -11.12 7.29
N LEU A 13 1.88 -10.36 6.39
CA LEU A 13 2.23 -8.97 6.11
C LEU A 13 1.89 -8.15 7.36
N LEU A 14 2.77 -8.18 8.37
CA LEU A 14 2.65 -7.36 9.57
C LEU A 14 3.15 -5.95 9.23
N ILE A 15 2.27 -5.14 8.65
CA ILE A 15 2.45 -3.69 8.57
C ILE A 15 2.10 -3.12 9.95
N SER A 16 3.06 -3.01 10.85
CA SER A 16 2.90 -2.25 12.09
C SER A 16 3.39 -0.81 11.87
N VAL A 17 2.46 0.14 11.76
CA VAL A 17 2.75 1.58 11.77
C VAL A 17 2.57 2.08 13.20
N GLN A 18 3.64 2.59 13.82
CA GLN A 18 3.51 3.39 15.04
C GLN A 18 3.43 4.86 14.63
N LEU A 19 2.26 5.46 14.81
CA LEU A 19 2.07 6.90 14.73
C LEU A 19 2.64 7.54 15.99
N ALA A 20 3.67 8.39 15.86
CA ALA A 20 3.98 9.34 16.92
C ALA A 20 2.82 10.33 17.00
N GLY A 21 2.04 10.27 18.09
CA GLY A 21 0.87 11.10 18.29
C GLY A 21 1.24 12.55 18.55
N GLN A 22 1.18 13.40 17.53
CA GLN A 22 0.85 14.81 17.72
C GLN A 22 -0.67 14.97 17.69
N ALA A 23 -1.22 15.73 18.64
CA ALA A 23 -2.63 16.05 18.71
C ALA A 23 -3.06 16.76 17.40
N LYS A 24 -3.77 16.05 16.53
CA LYS A 24 -4.29 16.59 15.28
C LYS A 24 -5.36 17.64 15.59
N ILE A 25 -5.06 18.91 15.30
CA ILE A 25 -6.09 19.85 14.86
C ILE A 25 -6.80 19.17 13.69
N LYS A 26 -8.14 19.14 13.68
CA LYS A 26 -8.89 18.52 12.57
C LYS A 26 -8.76 19.42 11.35
N ASP A 27 -7.70 19.23 10.59
CA ASP A 27 -7.49 19.92 9.31
C ASP A 27 -8.64 19.64 8.36
N VAL A 28 -9.09 20.69 7.69
CA VAL A 28 -10.08 20.59 6.62
C VAL A 28 -9.46 19.84 5.45
N VAL A 29 -10.13 18.79 4.98
CA VAL A 29 -9.68 18.03 3.81
C VAL A 29 -9.87 18.88 2.57
N THR A 30 -8.78 19.31 1.95
CA THR A 30 -8.76 20.13 0.73
C THR A 30 -8.33 19.31 -0.48
N SER A 31 -8.74 19.74 -1.68
CA SER A 31 -8.37 19.12 -2.96
C SER A 31 -7.04 19.63 -3.53
N ASN A 32 -6.15 20.11 -2.67
CA ASN A 32 -4.88 20.77 -3.02
C ASN A 32 -3.68 19.81 -2.96
N TYR A 33 -3.89 18.53 -3.28
CA TYR A 33 -2.76 17.61 -3.44
C TYR A 33 -1.79 18.14 -4.49
N ASN A 34 -0.51 18.14 -4.12
CA ASN A 34 0.62 18.44 -4.97
C ASN A 34 1.58 17.26 -4.91
N ARG A 35 2.23 16.98 -6.03
CA ARG A 35 3.18 15.88 -6.19
C ARG A 35 4.41 16.07 -5.31
N ASN A 36 4.86 14.97 -4.71
CA ASN A 36 6.06 14.95 -3.87
C ASN A 36 7.24 14.33 -4.63
N SER A 37 8.45 14.70 -4.25
CA SER A 37 9.69 14.14 -4.80
C SER A 37 10.44 13.32 -3.77
N VAL A 38 11.09 12.23 -4.19
CA VAL A 38 11.81 11.31 -3.30
C VAL A 38 13.22 11.01 -3.82
N SER A 39 14.15 10.77 -2.89
CA SER A 39 15.44 10.14 -3.17
C SER A 39 15.60 8.89 -2.30
N PHE A 40 15.98 7.77 -2.91
CA PHE A 40 16.26 6.53 -2.18
C PHE A 40 17.74 6.40 -1.86
N ILE A 41 18.02 6.02 -0.60
CA ILE A 41 19.36 5.85 -0.05
C ILE A 41 19.40 4.49 0.66
N THR A 42 20.48 3.73 0.47
CA THR A 42 20.69 2.46 1.19
C THR A 42 21.58 2.66 2.41
N ILE A 43 21.17 2.14 3.56
CA ILE A 43 22.03 2.04 4.74
C ILE A 43 22.89 0.77 4.60
N GLN A 44 24.19 0.98 4.41
CA GLN A 44 25.21 -0.05 4.37
C GLN A 44 25.70 -0.37 5.78
N ARG A 45 25.91 -1.66 6.06
CA ARG A 45 26.37 -2.15 7.37
C ARG A 45 27.85 -2.50 7.41
N GLY A 46 28.53 -2.47 6.27
CA GLY A 46 29.94 -2.83 6.12
C GLY A 46 30.15 -4.35 6.01
N ASP A 47 29.14 -5.10 5.56
CA ASP A 47 29.16 -6.55 5.43
C ASP A 47 29.01 -7.01 3.97
N SER A 48 29.06 -8.33 3.76
CA SER A 48 28.96 -8.94 2.42
C SER A 48 27.60 -8.74 1.75
N TYR A 49 26.58 -8.24 2.46
CA TYR A 49 25.23 -8.03 1.93
C TYR A 49 25.02 -6.63 1.35
N ASP A 50 25.94 -5.68 1.60
CA ASP A 50 25.82 -4.28 1.19
C ASP A 50 25.58 -4.12 -0.33
N SER A 51 26.31 -4.87 -1.16
CA SER A 51 26.21 -4.76 -2.61
C SER A 51 24.84 -5.24 -3.14
N TYR A 52 24.29 -6.31 -2.57
CA TYR A 52 23.00 -6.86 -2.97
C TYR A 52 21.84 -5.95 -2.55
N THR A 53 21.89 -5.43 -1.32
CA THR A 53 20.87 -4.52 -0.79
C THR A 53 20.89 -3.17 -1.51
N THR A 54 22.07 -2.63 -1.81
CA THR A 54 22.22 -1.39 -2.59
C THR A 54 21.63 -1.56 -3.99
N LYS A 55 21.98 -2.64 -4.70
CA LYS A 55 21.42 -2.94 -6.03
C LYS A 55 19.90 -3.07 -6.02
N ALA A 56 19.31 -3.67 -4.98
CA ALA A 56 17.87 -3.80 -4.86
C ALA A 56 17.17 -2.42 -4.81
N VAL A 57 17.73 -1.49 -4.04
CA VAL A 57 17.20 -0.11 -3.92
C VAL A 57 17.44 0.69 -5.20
N GLU A 58 18.60 0.57 -5.83
CA GLU A 58 18.93 1.26 -7.09
C GLU A 58 18.05 0.79 -8.26
N SER A 59 17.65 -0.48 -8.28
CA SER A 59 16.75 -1.02 -9.32
C SER A 59 15.26 -0.74 -9.07
N PHE A 60 14.91 -0.16 -7.92
CA PHE A 60 13.51 0.01 -7.53
C PHE A 60 12.87 1.19 -8.23
N ASN A 61 11.69 0.95 -8.80
CA ASN A 61 10.84 1.98 -9.35
C ASN A 61 9.62 2.18 -8.43
N PRO A 62 9.48 3.31 -7.72
CA PRO A 62 8.33 3.59 -6.87
C PRO A 62 7.04 3.89 -7.64
N GLY A 63 7.09 3.85 -8.98
CA GLY A 63 5.99 4.15 -9.86
C GLY A 63 5.86 5.64 -10.16
N ALA A 64 4.82 5.98 -10.92
CA ALA A 64 4.62 7.31 -11.46
C ALA A 64 4.04 8.31 -10.46
N LYS A 65 3.90 7.99 -9.17
CA LYS A 65 3.30 8.90 -8.15
C LYS A 65 4.27 9.96 -7.64
N PHE A 66 5.57 9.67 -7.64
CA PHE A 66 6.60 10.56 -7.12
C PHE A 66 7.53 11.03 -8.22
N ASP A 67 8.05 12.25 -8.07
CA ASP A 67 9.26 12.63 -8.80
C ASP A 67 10.50 12.07 -8.13
N ILE A 68 11.55 11.82 -8.90
CA ILE A 68 12.82 11.34 -8.35
C ILE A 68 13.83 12.49 -8.36
N ASN A 69 14.43 12.73 -7.19
CA ASN A 69 15.58 13.61 -7.06
C ASN A 69 16.85 12.76 -7.19
N ASP A 70 17.64 13.05 -8.22
CA ASP A 70 18.93 12.41 -8.46
C ASP A 70 20.01 13.08 -7.60
N ILE A 71 20.23 12.52 -6.42
CA ILE A 71 21.24 12.99 -5.47
C ILE A 71 22.50 12.14 -5.55
N ARG A 72 23.64 12.75 -5.24
CA ARG A 72 24.94 12.07 -5.29
C ARG A 72 25.06 10.98 -4.22
N THR A 73 24.56 11.23 -3.01
CA THR A 73 24.65 10.30 -1.90
C THR A 73 23.57 9.23 -2.03
N ARG A 74 23.94 8.05 -2.53
CA ARG A 74 23.05 6.87 -2.68
C ARG A 74 23.17 5.86 -1.56
N THR A 75 24.24 5.95 -0.78
CA THR A 75 24.49 5.05 0.34
C THR A 75 25.02 5.81 1.54
N PHE A 76 24.71 5.30 2.73
CA PHE A 76 25.26 5.79 3.99
C PHE A 76 25.69 4.60 4.83
N ARG A 77 26.84 4.68 5.52
CA ARG A 77 27.40 3.53 6.24
C ARG A 77 27.21 3.63 7.75
N ILE A 78 26.51 2.66 8.34
CA ILE A 78 26.37 2.48 9.79
C ILE A 78 26.88 1.08 10.14
N ARG A 79 28.12 0.99 10.66
CA ARG A 79 28.77 -0.29 11.00
C ARG A 79 28.14 -0.92 12.24
N LYS A 80 27.17 -1.82 12.02
CA LYS A 80 26.44 -2.52 13.08
C LYS A 80 25.87 -3.83 12.53
N ALA A 81 25.86 -4.87 13.36
CA ALA A 81 25.29 -6.16 12.99
C ALA A 81 23.82 -6.03 12.52
N ARG A 82 23.43 -6.85 11.53
CA ARG A 82 22.09 -6.87 10.93
C ARG A 82 21.04 -7.65 11.73
N LYS A 83 21.23 -7.88 13.03
CA LYS A 83 20.21 -8.58 13.84
C LYS A 83 18.94 -7.75 14.01
N ASP A 84 19.12 -6.45 14.16
CA ASP A 84 18.03 -5.51 14.38
C ASP A 84 18.17 -4.32 13.42
N ALA A 85 17.03 -3.67 13.17
CA ALA A 85 17.03 -2.41 12.45
C ALA A 85 17.93 -1.38 13.13
N VAL A 86 18.53 -0.47 12.36
CA VAL A 86 19.15 0.74 12.91
C VAL A 86 18.10 1.50 13.74
N THR A 87 18.55 2.27 14.73
CA THR A 87 17.64 3.13 15.52
C THR A 87 17.43 4.47 14.83
N ASN A 88 16.30 5.15 15.11
CA ASN A 88 16.04 6.48 14.55
C ASN A 88 17.15 7.47 14.88
N SER A 89 17.71 7.43 16.09
CA SER A 89 18.79 8.33 16.52
C SER A 89 20.09 8.15 15.72
N GLU A 90 20.47 6.89 15.45
CA GLU A 90 21.66 6.59 14.62
C GLU A 90 21.47 7.07 13.17
N VAL A 91 20.24 6.97 12.64
CA VAL A 91 19.91 7.50 11.30
C VAL A 91 19.86 9.02 11.31
N GLN A 92 19.37 9.63 12.39
CA GLN A 92 19.29 11.09 12.49
C GLN A 92 20.69 11.72 12.50
N GLU A 93 21.63 11.18 13.30
CA GLU A 93 23.02 11.64 13.31
C GLU A 93 23.67 11.55 11.91
N ALA A 94 23.38 10.46 11.19
CA ALA A 94 23.82 10.27 9.82
C ALA A 94 23.26 11.31 8.84
N VAL A 95 21.98 11.65 9.00
CA VAL A 95 21.28 12.64 8.18
C VAL A 95 21.82 14.04 8.44
N GLU A 96 22.06 14.40 9.71
CA GLU A 96 22.62 15.70 10.10
C GLU A 96 24.07 15.89 9.61
N ALA A 97 24.84 14.81 9.52
CA ALA A 97 26.22 14.85 9.02
C ALA A 97 26.34 14.89 7.49
N THR A 98 25.23 14.72 6.76
CA THR A 98 25.24 14.57 5.29
C THR A 98 24.51 15.74 4.62
N PRO A 99 25.06 16.34 3.54
CA PRO A 99 24.48 17.54 2.94
C PRO A 99 23.30 17.26 2.00
N TYR A 100 22.33 16.44 2.42
CA TYR A 100 21.21 16.00 1.59
C TYR A 100 20.41 17.16 1.01
N ALA A 101 20.15 18.21 1.79
CA ALA A 101 19.43 19.38 1.30
C ALA A 101 20.14 20.03 0.09
N ARG A 102 21.47 20.18 0.14
CA ARG A 102 22.24 20.74 -0.97
C ARG A 102 22.24 19.82 -2.19
N GLU A 103 22.28 18.51 -1.99
CA GLU A 103 22.20 17.56 -3.09
C GLU A 103 20.82 17.56 -3.75
N ILE A 104 19.74 17.68 -2.97
CA ILE A 104 18.37 17.84 -3.49
C ILE A 104 18.27 19.13 -4.30
N LEU A 105 18.70 20.27 -3.74
CA LEU A 105 18.66 21.56 -4.45
C LEU A 105 19.51 21.53 -5.72
N SER A 106 20.68 20.87 -5.69
CA SER A 106 21.51 20.68 -6.89
C SER A 106 20.79 19.88 -7.97
N SER A 107 20.02 18.87 -7.58
CA SER A 107 19.22 18.05 -8.50
C SER A 107 18.03 18.83 -9.08
N VAL A 108 17.29 19.53 -8.22
CA VAL A 108 16.08 20.28 -8.62
C VAL A 108 16.41 21.51 -9.48
N PHE A 109 17.56 22.15 -9.24
CA PHE A 109 18.01 23.34 -9.95
C PHE A 109 19.16 23.07 -10.95
N ASN A 110 19.30 21.81 -11.39
CA ASN A 110 20.22 21.42 -12.45
C ASN A 110 21.65 21.98 -12.30
N ARG A 111 22.18 21.98 -11.07
CA ARG A 111 23.44 22.63 -10.73
C ARG A 111 24.61 21.98 -11.48
N ASP A 112 25.34 22.76 -12.26
CA ASP A 112 26.50 22.29 -13.01
C ASP A 112 27.79 22.22 -12.17
N SER A 113 28.88 21.73 -12.78
CA SER A 113 30.19 21.62 -12.13
C SER A 113 30.83 22.97 -11.78
N ARG A 114 30.41 24.06 -12.43
CA ARG A 114 30.83 25.45 -12.15
C ARG A 114 29.96 26.12 -11.10
N GLY A 115 28.90 25.44 -10.66
CA GLY A 115 27.91 25.93 -9.70
C GLY A 115 26.82 26.82 -10.30
N MET A 116 26.75 26.94 -11.62
CA MET A 116 25.61 27.58 -12.29
C MET A 116 24.37 26.69 -12.12
N MET A 117 23.19 27.30 -12.07
CA MET A 117 21.92 26.62 -11.87
C MET A 117 20.90 27.10 -12.90
N ASP A 118 19.90 26.28 -13.18
CA ASP A 118 18.69 26.69 -13.91
C ASP A 118 17.43 26.07 -13.27
N ASP A 119 16.28 26.66 -13.56
CA ASP A 119 15.00 26.29 -12.95
C ASP A 119 14.15 25.35 -13.85
N LYS A 120 14.71 24.81 -14.93
CA LYS A 120 13.94 24.03 -15.91
C LYS A 120 13.23 22.84 -15.29
N THR A 121 13.90 22.13 -14.38
CA THR A 121 13.35 20.95 -13.72
C THR A 121 12.22 21.33 -12.77
N VAL A 122 12.39 22.37 -11.96
CA VAL A 122 11.34 22.83 -11.05
C VAL A 122 10.13 23.39 -11.80
N ARG A 123 10.34 24.19 -12.86
CA ARG A 123 9.28 24.68 -13.73
C ARG A 123 8.54 23.55 -14.45
N TYR A 124 9.27 22.56 -14.96
CA TYR A 124 8.67 21.37 -15.56
C TYR A 124 7.75 20.65 -14.57
N ARG A 125 8.21 20.45 -13.33
CA ARG A 125 7.40 19.81 -12.28
C ARG A 125 6.16 20.62 -11.92
N GLY A 126 6.26 21.95 -11.85
CA GLY A 126 5.10 22.84 -11.67
C GLY A 126 4.04 22.64 -12.77
N ASN A 127 4.46 22.65 -14.03
CA ASN A 127 3.57 22.39 -15.16
C ASN A 127 2.97 20.97 -15.17
N TYR A 128 3.73 19.98 -14.74
CA TYR A 128 3.27 18.59 -14.69
C TYR A 128 2.27 18.33 -13.54
N ASP A 129 2.48 18.98 -12.40
CA ASP A 129 1.61 18.92 -11.23
C ASP A 129 0.30 19.70 -11.42
N ALA A 130 0.32 20.73 -12.29
CA ALA A 130 -0.82 21.57 -12.59
C ALA A 130 -2.09 20.76 -12.93
N LYS A 131 -3.21 21.21 -12.35
CA LYS A 131 -4.54 20.67 -12.61
C LYS A 131 -5.18 21.42 -13.76
N ASP A 132 -6.21 20.82 -14.35
CA ASP A 132 -6.98 21.46 -15.43
C ASP A 132 -7.51 22.84 -15.04
N GLN A 133 -7.92 23.01 -13.79
CA GLN A 133 -8.39 24.31 -13.31
C GLN A 133 -7.25 25.34 -13.26
N ASP A 134 -6.04 24.93 -12.91
CA ASP A 134 -4.87 25.81 -12.87
C ASP A 134 -4.54 26.30 -14.28
N VAL A 135 -4.60 25.40 -15.28
CA VAL A 135 -4.40 25.74 -16.70
C VAL A 135 -5.45 26.71 -17.21
N ILE A 136 -6.73 26.47 -16.90
CA ILE A 136 -7.83 27.37 -17.29
C ILE A 136 -7.63 28.76 -16.67
N ASN A 137 -7.27 28.81 -15.38
CA ASN A 137 -7.00 30.07 -14.68
C ASN A 137 -5.78 30.79 -15.26
N ALA A 138 -4.70 30.06 -15.56
CA ALA A 138 -3.47 30.61 -16.11
C ALA A 138 -3.71 31.24 -17.49
N ARG A 139 -4.47 30.57 -18.37
CA ARG A 139 -4.88 31.08 -19.70
C ARG A 139 -5.74 32.35 -19.63
N ALA A 140 -6.55 32.48 -18.58
CA ALA A 140 -7.36 33.68 -18.33
C ALA A 140 -6.55 34.82 -17.67
N SER A 141 -5.35 34.52 -17.14
CA SER A 141 -4.51 35.48 -16.44
C SER A 141 -3.59 36.26 -17.38
N ARG A 142 -3.12 37.43 -16.92
CA ARG A 142 -2.12 38.23 -17.66
C ARG A 142 -0.71 37.60 -17.66
N VAL A 143 -0.41 36.77 -16.66
CA VAL A 143 0.89 36.08 -16.52
C VAL A 143 0.98 34.88 -17.47
N GLY A 144 -0.16 34.33 -17.89
CA GLY A 144 -0.23 33.21 -18.83
C GLY A 144 0.21 31.88 -18.19
N GLU A 145 0.56 30.92 -19.04
CA GLU A 145 0.96 29.56 -18.61
C GLU A 145 2.31 29.53 -17.86
N ASP A 146 3.10 30.61 -17.92
CA ASP A 146 4.34 30.73 -17.14
C ASP A 146 4.12 30.66 -15.63
N ALA A 147 2.94 31.09 -15.14
CA ALA A 147 2.57 30.99 -13.74
C ALA A 147 2.50 29.54 -13.23
N LEU A 148 2.22 28.57 -14.12
CA LEU A 148 2.19 27.15 -13.78
C LEU A 148 3.59 26.62 -13.48
N GLY A 149 4.60 27.13 -14.18
CA GLY A 149 6.00 26.82 -13.90
C GLY A 149 6.41 27.29 -12.50
N ASP A 150 5.97 28.49 -12.12
CA ASP A 150 6.31 29.09 -10.82
C ASP A 150 5.66 28.33 -9.64
N MET A 151 4.55 27.62 -9.86
CA MET A 151 3.99 26.72 -8.84
C MET A 151 4.97 25.59 -8.45
N GLY A 152 5.94 25.28 -9.32
CA GLY A 152 6.98 24.29 -9.07
C GLY A 152 7.84 24.61 -7.84
N TYR A 153 8.10 25.87 -7.53
CA TYR A 153 8.93 26.23 -6.37
C TYR A 153 8.27 25.81 -5.05
N ALA A 154 6.93 25.82 -4.97
CA ALA A 154 6.20 25.34 -3.80
C ALA A 154 6.38 23.83 -3.56
N LEU A 155 6.72 23.06 -4.61
CA LEU A 155 6.96 21.61 -4.52
C LEU A 155 8.25 21.25 -3.77
N LEU A 156 9.15 22.22 -3.54
CA LEU A 156 10.35 22.01 -2.73
C LEU A 156 10.00 21.55 -1.30
N LYS A 157 8.88 22.03 -0.76
CA LYS A 157 8.34 21.63 0.55
C LYS A 157 7.94 20.14 0.59
N GLY A 158 7.74 19.53 -0.58
CA GLY A 158 7.41 18.11 -0.79
C GLY A 158 8.60 17.24 -1.20
N CYS A 159 9.85 17.67 -0.95
CA CYS A 159 11.03 16.87 -1.23
C CYS A 159 11.42 16.00 -0.03
N TYR A 160 11.64 14.70 -0.27
CA TYR A 160 11.96 13.71 0.76
C TYR A 160 13.21 12.91 0.41
N ILE A 161 13.88 12.41 1.44
CA ILE A 161 14.83 11.30 1.33
C ILE A 161 14.27 10.09 2.09
N ILE A 162 14.56 8.91 1.57
CA ILE A 162 14.15 7.62 2.14
C ILE A 162 15.41 6.79 2.36
N LEU A 163 15.83 6.67 3.61
CA LEU A 163 16.95 5.81 4.00
C LEU A 163 16.42 4.40 4.29
N THR A 164 16.93 3.40 3.60
CA THR A 164 16.45 2.01 3.69
C THR A 164 17.50 1.13 4.33
N ASP A 165 17.14 0.51 5.45
CA ASP A 165 17.96 -0.46 6.17
C ASP A 165 17.39 -1.87 6.00
N PHE A 166 18.27 -2.85 5.77
CA PHE A 166 17.91 -4.26 5.68
C PHE A 166 18.54 -5.04 6.84
N TYR A 167 17.74 -5.83 7.53
CA TYR A 167 18.14 -6.57 8.73
C TYR A 167 17.44 -7.93 8.78
N ASN A 168 17.93 -8.83 9.62
CA ASN A 168 17.51 -10.23 9.69
C ASN A 168 17.58 -10.94 8.32
N ILE A 169 18.69 -10.72 7.60
CA ILE A 169 18.98 -11.46 6.37
C ILE A 169 19.33 -12.90 6.77
N ASP A 170 18.51 -13.85 6.34
CA ASP A 170 18.67 -15.28 6.63
C ASP A 170 18.37 -16.11 5.38
N SER A 171 18.82 -17.36 5.37
CA SER A 171 18.58 -18.31 4.29
C SER A 171 18.09 -19.65 4.84
N ARG A 172 17.15 -20.26 4.13
CA ARG A 172 16.64 -21.60 4.40
C ARG A 172 16.81 -22.45 3.17
N THR A 173 17.43 -23.61 3.34
CA THR A 173 17.49 -24.66 2.31
C THR A 173 16.39 -25.68 2.56
N ASP A 174 15.59 -25.98 1.55
CA ASP A 174 14.62 -27.06 1.64
C ASP A 174 15.26 -28.44 1.40
N LYS A 175 14.43 -29.50 1.44
CA LYS A 175 14.90 -30.89 1.26
C LYS A 175 15.40 -31.18 -0.15
N GLU A 176 15.07 -30.33 -1.12
CA GLU A 176 15.46 -30.44 -2.53
C GLU A 176 16.75 -29.64 -2.81
N GLY A 177 17.33 -29.00 -1.78
CA GLY A 177 18.54 -28.20 -1.91
C GLY A 177 18.30 -26.77 -2.41
N LYS A 178 17.04 -26.35 -2.58
CA LYS A 178 16.70 -25.00 -3.00
C LYS A 178 16.81 -24.04 -1.82
N VAL A 179 17.58 -22.97 -2.03
CA VAL A 179 17.79 -21.91 -1.04
C VAL A 179 16.75 -20.81 -1.23
N THR A 180 16.09 -20.43 -0.16
CA THR A 180 15.23 -19.24 -0.08
C THR A 180 15.83 -18.28 0.93
N TRP A 181 16.04 -17.04 0.52
CA TRP A 181 16.48 -15.94 1.37
C TRP A 181 15.28 -15.15 1.88
N SER A 182 15.40 -14.64 3.10
CA SER A 182 14.43 -13.72 3.71
C SER A 182 15.15 -12.54 4.35
N THR A 183 14.49 -11.39 4.40
CA THR A 183 14.99 -10.20 5.11
C THR A 183 13.82 -9.39 5.63
N ASN A 184 14.07 -8.63 6.68
CA ASN A 184 13.26 -7.50 7.06
C ASN A 184 13.91 -6.22 6.53
N ALA A 185 13.11 -5.19 6.38
CA ALA A 185 13.57 -3.87 5.99
C ALA A 185 12.83 -2.78 6.77
N ARG A 186 13.51 -1.66 7.00
CA ARG A 186 12.93 -0.45 7.57
C ARG A 186 13.34 0.76 6.74
N ALA A 187 12.37 1.57 6.35
CA ALA A 187 12.59 2.84 5.66
C ALA A 187 12.34 4.01 6.62
N TYR A 188 13.22 5.01 6.60
CA TYR A 188 13.08 6.26 7.35
C TYR A 188 12.90 7.39 6.36
N ALA A 189 11.78 8.11 6.47
CA ALA A 189 11.49 9.26 5.63
C ALA A 189 11.85 10.54 6.37
N TYR A 190 12.66 11.36 5.70
CA TYR A 190 12.96 12.72 6.13
C TYR A 190 12.54 13.70 5.02
N ARG A 191 12.03 14.87 5.40
CA ARG A 191 11.58 15.92 4.48
C ARG A 191 12.56 17.08 4.50
N LEU A 192 12.77 17.71 3.35
CA LEU A 192 13.52 18.95 3.26
C LEU A 192 12.80 20.05 4.07
N GLY A 193 13.47 20.57 5.11
CA GLY A 193 12.94 21.60 6.01
C GLY A 193 13.05 23.01 5.40
N VAL A 194 12.41 23.23 4.24
CA VAL A 194 12.37 24.54 3.57
C VAL A 194 11.07 25.27 3.86
N ASP A 195 11.19 26.55 4.13
CA ASP A 195 10.11 27.53 4.11
C ASP A 195 10.39 28.60 3.04
N ASP A 196 9.49 29.58 2.93
CA ASP A 196 9.62 30.63 1.91
C ASP A 196 10.85 31.51 2.16
N ALA A 197 11.26 31.69 3.43
CA ALA A 197 12.46 32.45 3.78
C ALA A 197 13.74 31.71 3.34
N ALA A 198 13.84 30.41 3.62
CA ALA A 198 14.99 29.59 3.23
C ALA A 198 15.15 29.52 1.70
N ILE A 199 14.03 29.49 0.96
CA ILE A 199 14.05 29.54 -0.51
C ILE A 199 14.56 30.90 -1.00
N ASN A 200 14.07 32.00 -0.42
CA ASN A 200 14.54 33.34 -0.79
C ASN A 200 16.04 33.51 -0.47
N ASP A 201 16.48 33.10 0.71
CA ASP A 201 17.90 33.14 1.11
C ASP A 201 18.78 32.31 0.15
N PHE A 202 18.29 31.15 -0.31
CA PHE A 202 18.97 30.36 -1.32
C PHE A 202 19.15 31.14 -2.63
N PHE A 203 18.09 31.77 -3.15
CA PHE A 203 18.19 32.56 -4.37
C PHE A 203 19.10 33.78 -4.22
N GLU A 204 18.98 34.51 -3.11
CA GLU A 204 19.76 35.72 -2.87
C GLU A 204 21.25 35.42 -2.66
N GLN A 205 21.57 34.37 -1.88
CA GLN A 205 22.92 34.12 -1.40
C GLN A 205 23.68 33.05 -2.18
N CYS A 206 22.99 32.13 -2.86
CA CYS A 206 23.62 30.99 -3.51
C CYS A 206 23.50 30.98 -5.04
N TRP A 207 22.53 31.69 -5.62
CA TRP A 207 22.25 31.63 -7.05
C TRP A 207 23.24 32.46 -7.87
N ILE A 208 24.01 31.80 -8.75
CA ILE A 208 25.00 32.47 -9.59
C ILE A 208 24.36 32.94 -10.90
N TYR A 209 24.47 34.24 -11.20
CA TYR A 209 24.04 34.84 -12.47
C TYR A 209 25.20 34.89 -13.48
N GLU A 210 24.87 35.01 -14.77
CA GLU A 210 25.87 35.02 -15.84
C GLU A 210 26.79 36.25 -15.79
N ASP A 211 26.28 37.35 -15.27
CA ASP A 211 26.95 38.65 -15.12
C ASP A 211 27.66 38.84 -13.76
N ASP A 212 27.57 37.85 -12.85
CA ASP A 212 28.30 37.91 -11.58
C ASP A 212 29.82 37.93 -11.82
N ASP A 213 30.51 38.88 -11.19
CA ASP A 213 31.97 38.92 -11.19
C ASP A 213 32.59 37.73 -10.42
N THR A 214 33.89 37.50 -10.61
CA THR A 214 34.59 36.36 -9.98
C THR A 214 34.47 36.36 -8.46
N ALA A 215 34.52 37.52 -7.82
CA ALA A 215 34.45 37.63 -6.36
C ALA A 215 33.06 37.25 -5.83
N THR A 216 32.01 37.69 -6.51
CA THR A 216 30.60 37.40 -6.23
C THR A 216 30.31 35.93 -6.45
N ARG A 217 30.79 35.36 -7.57
CA ARG A 217 30.69 33.91 -7.85
C ARG A 217 31.34 33.09 -6.74
N ASP A 218 32.56 33.43 -6.34
CA ASP A 218 33.28 32.73 -5.28
C ASP A 218 32.57 32.84 -3.92
N ALA A 219 31.96 33.99 -3.63
CA ALA A 219 31.15 34.19 -2.42
C ALA A 219 29.90 33.29 -2.42
N LYS A 220 29.15 33.26 -3.52
CA LYS A 220 27.95 32.42 -3.69
C LYS A 220 28.27 30.93 -3.68
N LEU A 221 29.40 30.52 -4.25
CA LEU A 221 29.90 29.14 -4.15
C LEU A 221 30.17 28.74 -2.69
N ARG A 222 30.81 29.62 -1.90
CA ARG A 222 31.03 29.38 -0.46
C ARG A 222 29.72 29.38 0.33
N ALA A 223 28.80 30.30 0.02
CA ALA A 223 27.47 30.34 0.65
C ALA A 223 26.73 29.02 0.40
N PHE A 224 26.70 28.54 -0.84
CA PHE A 224 26.11 27.25 -1.16
C PHE A 224 26.79 26.10 -0.42
N GLN A 225 28.12 26.06 -0.31
CA GLN A 225 28.83 25.02 0.44
C GLN A 225 28.48 24.99 1.93
N ASN A 226 28.19 26.16 2.50
CA ASN A 226 27.83 26.34 3.91
C ASN A 226 26.31 26.31 4.15
N LEU A 227 25.50 26.20 3.10
CA LEU A 227 24.05 26.16 3.21
C LEU A 227 23.62 24.99 4.09
N ALA A 228 22.94 25.32 5.19
CA ALA A 228 22.48 24.42 6.21
C ALA A 228 20.95 24.48 6.27
N ILE A 229 20.31 23.55 5.57
CA ILE A 229 18.86 23.35 5.62
C ILE A 229 18.63 21.98 6.29
N PRO A 230 17.80 21.91 7.34
CA PRO A 230 17.57 20.66 8.04
C PRO A 230 16.78 19.67 7.18
N MET A 231 16.94 18.38 7.52
CA MET A 231 16.07 17.32 7.04
C MET A 231 15.21 16.88 8.22
N ASP A 232 13.92 17.20 8.18
CA ASP A 232 12.96 16.90 9.25
C ASP A 232 12.59 15.42 9.24
N TYR A 233 12.69 14.72 10.36
CA TYR A 233 12.15 13.37 10.48
C TYR A 233 10.62 13.39 10.34
N VAL A 234 10.07 12.49 9.50
CA VAL A 234 8.62 12.43 9.26
C VAL A 234 8.02 11.12 9.74
N ALA A 235 8.52 9.99 9.26
CA ALA A 235 7.93 8.69 9.53
C ALA A 235 8.92 7.55 9.28
N TYR A 236 8.55 6.35 9.71
CA TYR A 236 9.19 5.12 9.26
C TYR A 236 8.14 4.08 8.84
N ALA A 237 8.58 3.13 8.02
CA ALA A 237 7.80 1.95 7.65
C ALA A 237 8.67 0.70 7.73
N THR A 238 8.03 -0.46 7.92
CA THR A 238 8.70 -1.77 7.93
C THR A 238 8.04 -2.72 6.94
N SER A 239 8.85 -3.59 6.34
CA SER A 239 8.36 -4.67 5.49
C SER A 239 9.24 -5.90 5.66
N SER A 240 8.70 -7.07 5.36
CA SER A 240 9.46 -8.31 5.23
C SER A 240 9.37 -8.82 3.80
N GLY A 241 10.42 -9.49 3.34
CA GLY A 241 10.50 -10.00 1.98
C GLY A 241 11.26 -11.32 1.92
N SER A 242 11.01 -12.06 0.85
CA SER A 242 11.70 -13.32 0.55
C SER A 242 12.03 -13.41 -0.94
N GLY A 243 13.02 -14.22 -1.28
CA GLY A 243 13.48 -14.38 -2.65
C GLY A 243 14.45 -15.54 -2.83
N LYS A 244 14.79 -15.83 -4.08
CA LYS A 244 15.79 -16.85 -4.44
C LYS A 244 17.23 -16.45 -4.06
N ASP A 245 17.47 -15.16 -3.87
CA ASP A 245 18.74 -14.54 -3.48
C ASP A 245 18.47 -13.29 -2.61
N VAL A 246 19.53 -12.75 -2.00
CA VAL A 246 19.46 -11.59 -1.10
C VAL A 246 18.89 -10.37 -1.81
N GLN A 247 19.30 -10.10 -3.05
CA GLN A 247 18.84 -8.93 -3.81
C GLN A 247 17.33 -9.01 -4.07
N THR A 248 16.81 -10.18 -4.45
CA THR A 248 15.38 -10.42 -4.68
C THR A 248 14.57 -10.32 -3.39
N ALA A 249 15.09 -10.83 -2.28
CA ALA A 249 14.46 -10.70 -0.96
C ALA A 249 14.40 -9.24 -0.48
N ALA A 250 15.48 -8.48 -0.69
CA ALA A 250 15.54 -7.05 -0.41
C ALA A 250 14.56 -6.27 -1.31
N HIS A 251 14.57 -6.54 -2.61
CA HIS A 251 13.70 -5.86 -3.57
C HIS A 251 12.22 -6.09 -3.26
N SER A 252 11.82 -7.30 -2.84
CA SER A 252 10.42 -7.60 -2.50
C SER A 252 9.90 -6.86 -1.28
N CYS A 253 10.77 -6.26 -0.46
CA CYS A 253 10.35 -5.39 0.65
C CYS A 253 9.93 -3.98 0.20
N LEU A 254 10.46 -3.47 -0.91
CA LEU A 254 10.49 -2.04 -1.21
C LEU A 254 9.10 -1.45 -1.47
N SER A 255 8.25 -2.16 -2.21
CA SER A 255 6.85 -1.71 -2.44
C SER A 255 6.05 -1.66 -1.13
N GLY A 256 6.29 -2.60 -0.21
CA GLY A 256 5.67 -2.61 1.11
C GLY A 256 6.14 -1.42 1.97
N LEU A 257 7.42 -1.05 1.89
CA LEU A 257 7.96 0.14 2.55
C LEU A 257 7.34 1.43 2.03
N VAL A 258 7.25 1.61 0.71
CA VAL A 258 6.60 2.80 0.11
C VAL A 258 5.13 2.87 0.52
N THR A 259 4.40 1.76 0.45
CA THR A 259 2.99 1.70 0.89
C THR A 259 2.84 2.08 2.36
N GLY A 260 3.73 1.57 3.22
CA GLY A 260 3.73 1.92 4.64
C GLY A 260 4.01 3.40 4.89
N LEU A 261 4.92 4.01 4.14
CA LEU A 261 5.20 5.44 4.21
C LEU A 261 4.03 6.28 3.68
N GLU A 262 3.38 5.88 2.59
CA GLU A 262 2.17 6.56 2.09
C GLU A 262 1.06 6.60 3.14
N ASN A 263 0.91 5.54 3.93
CA ASN A 263 -0.09 5.50 5.01
C ASN A 263 0.31 6.34 6.22
N ALA A 264 1.61 6.57 6.42
CA ALA A 264 2.15 7.30 7.56
C ALA A 264 2.32 8.80 7.28
N ILE A 265 2.42 9.21 6.01
CA ILE A 265 2.71 10.59 5.58
C ILE A 265 1.47 11.19 4.92
N PRO A 266 0.65 11.99 5.63
CA PRO A 266 -0.60 12.52 5.10
C PRO A 266 -0.44 13.38 3.83
N ALA A 267 0.71 14.02 3.66
CA ALA A 267 1.03 14.81 2.46
C ALA A 267 1.13 13.96 1.18
N TRP A 268 1.28 12.64 1.30
CA TRP A 268 1.33 11.71 0.16
C TRP A 268 -0.04 11.13 -0.19
N GLU A 269 -1.09 11.41 0.61
CA GLU A 269 -2.46 10.97 0.35
C GLU A 269 -3.08 11.88 -0.72
N VAL A 270 -3.38 11.31 -1.89
CA VAL A 270 -4.00 12.06 -2.99
C VAL A 270 -5.39 12.53 -2.59
N ALA A 271 -5.65 13.83 -2.67
CA ALA A 271 -6.93 14.45 -2.33
C ALA A 271 -7.41 15.35 -3.47
N VAL A 272 -8.58 15.03 -4.03
CA VAL A 272 -9.14 15.70 -5.20
C VAL A 272 -10.65 15.85 -5.13
N GLY A 273 -11.17 16.88 -5.80
CA GLY A 273 -12.60 17.13 -5.92
C GLY A 273 -13.28 16.17 -6.89
N ILE A 274 -14.54 15.86 -6.62
CA ILE A 274 -15.41 15.09 -7.50
C ILE A 274 -15.93 16.01 -8.60
N SER A 275 -15.70 15.63 -9.84
CA SER A 275 -16.05 16.41 -11.03
C SER A 275 -17.37 16.01 -11.67
N ALA A 276 -17.86 14.79 -11.43
CA ALA A 276 -19.19 14.34 -11.87
C ALA A 276 -19.67 13.15 -11.01
N VAL A 277 -20.99 12.88 -11.00
CA VAL A 277 -21.60 11.82 -10.19
C VAL A 277 -22.34 10.72 -10.98
N LYS A 278 -22.42 10.83 -12.32
CA LYS A 278 -23.09 9.85 -13.19
C LYS A 278 -22.26 9.57 -14.46
N PRO A 279 -21.26 8.66 -14.40
CA PRO A 279 -20.74 7.98 -13.21
C PRO A 279 -19.89 8.90 -12.32
N LEU A 280 -19.51 8.41 -11.13
CA LEU A 280 -18.64 9.15 -10.22
C LEU A 280 -17.25 9.32 -10.83
N ARG A 281 -16.80 10.56 -10.94
CA ARG A 281 -15.56 10.92 -11.65
C ARG A 281 -14.73 11.91 -10.85
N ALA A 282 -13.41 11.75 -10.94
CA ALA A 282 -12.44 12.71 -10.43
C ALA A 282 -11.23 12.80 -11.38
N LYS A 283 -10.65 13.99 -11.53
CA LYS A 283 -9.51 14.27 -12.43
C LYS A 283 -8.19 13.81 -11.81
N ILE A 284 -8.05 12.49 -11.63
CA ILE A 284 -6.84 11.77 -11.22
C ILE A 284 -6.70 10.50 -12.08
N GLY A 285 -5.51 9.92 -12.10
CA GLY A 285 -5.19 8.78 -12.97
C GLY A 285 -3.83 8.19 -12.67
N THR A 286 -3.19 7.65 -13.70
CA THR A 286 -1.90 6.96 -13.58
C THR A 286 -0.77 7.85 -13.07
N LYS A 287 -0.80 9.18 -13.27
CA LYS A 287 0.21 10.11 -12.74
C LYS A 287 0.16 10.23 -11.22
N GLU A 288 -0.99 10.00 -10.58
CA GLU A 288 -1.12 9.92 -9.12
C GLU A 288 -0.88 8.50 -8.57
N GLY A 289 -0.49 7.55 -9.42
CA GLY A 289 -0.36 6.13 -9.05
C GLY A 289 -1.70 5.43 -8.82
N LEU A 290 -2.80 5.95 -9.37
CA LEU A 290 -4.12 5.37 -9.21
C LEU A 290 -4.19 3.98 -9.87
N THR A 291 -4.74 3.01 -9.15
CA THR A 291 -4.97 1.64 -9.62
C THR A 291 -6.42 1.23 -9.41
N ASN A 292 -6.88 0.25 -10.19
CA ASN A 292 -8.21 -0.32 -10.00
C ASN A 292 -8.35 -0.89 -8.58
N GLY A 293 -9.49 -0.62 -7.93
CA GLY A 293 -9.74 -1.05 -6.57
C GLY A 293 -9.16 -0.14 -5.48
N ALA A 294 -8.29 0.82 -5.83
CA ALA A 294 -7.74 1.77 -4.86
C ALA A 294 -8.85 2.47 -4.07
N ARG A 295 -8.73 2.48 -2.74
CA ARG A 295 -9.77 2.99 -1.84
C ARG A 295 -9.59 4.46 -1.53
N TYR A 296 -10.70 5.20 -1.59
CA TYR A 296 -10.79 6.60 -1.25
C TYR A 296 -11.92 6.83 -0.24
N ARG A 297 -11.80 7.86 0.59
CA ARG A 297 -12.85 8.33 1.48
C ARG A 297 -13.38 9.66 1.00
N SER A 298 -14.70 9.81 0.95
CA SER A 298 -15.38 11.05 0.59
C SER A 298 -15.63 11.95 1.80
N TYR A 299 -15.59 13.25 1.56
CA TYR A 299 -15.85 14.30 2.53
C TYR A 299 -16.76 15.36 1.91
N SER A 300 -17.86 15.67 2.60
CA SER A 300 -18.60 16.91 2.37
C SER A 300 -18.07 18.01 3.29
N TYR A 301 -18.61 19.21 3.17
CA TYR A 301 -18.25 20.35 4.00
C TYR A 301 -19.46 20.93 4.72
N THR A 302 -19.25 21.41 5.93
CA THR A 302 -20.22 22.16 6.74
C THR A 302 -19.51 23.29 7.44
N GLU A 303 -20.20 24.40 7.70
CA GLU A 303 -19.68 25.48 8.53
C GLU A 303 -19.87 25.16 10.01
N ASP A 304 -18.91 25.50 10.87
CA ASP A 304 -19.05 25.46 12.32
C ASP A 304 -19.71 26.74 12.86
N ALA A 305 -19.98 26.77 14.17
CA ALA A 305 -20.65 27.92 14.80
C ALA A 305 -19.83 29.23 14.72
N ASN A 306 -18.55 29.17 14.38
CA ASN A 306 -17.64 30.31 14.28
C ASN A 306 -17.39 30.73 12.82
N GLY A 307 -18.06 30.10 11.85
CA GLY A 307 -17.87 30.38 10.44
C GLY A 307 -16.76 29.58 9.75
N ASN A 308 -16.11 28.63 10.46
CA ASN A 308 -15.03 27.86 9.87
C ASN A 308 -15.54 26.64 9.13
N LEU A 309 -14.92 26.33 7.99
CA LEU A 309 -15.23 25.12 7.23
C LEU A 309 -14.80 23.88 8.01
N LYS A 310 -15.61 22.83 7.97
CA LYS A 310 -15.35 21.53 8.59
C LYS A 310 -15.68 20.41 7.62
N SER A 311 -14.75 19.48 7.46
CA SER A 311 -14.98 18.28 6.66
C SER A 311 -15.78 17.22 7.41
N VAL A 312 -16.79 16.67 6.75
CA VAL A 312 -17.67 15.62 7.26
C VAL A 312 -17.49 14.36 6.41
N PRO A 313 -17.05 13.23 6.97
CA PRO A 313 -16.90 12.00 6.19
C PRO A 313 -18.24 11.46 5.69
N ARG A 314 -18.28 10.97 4.44
CA ARG A 314 -19.53 10.53 3.78
C ARG A 314 -19.56 9.10 3.29
N GLY A 315 -18.42 8.40 3.31
CA GLY A 315 -18.32 7.00 2.93
C GLY A 315 -17.07 6.72 2.13
N PHE A 316 -16.94 5.49 1.66
CA PHE A 316 -15.78 5.04 0.90
C PHE A 316 -16.15 4.74 -0.56
N LEU A 317 -15.16 4.91 -1.43
CA LEU A 317 -15.23 4.60 -2.85
C LEU A 317 -14.05 3.72 -3.25
N ARG A 318 -14.18 3.03 -4.38
CA ARG A 318 -13.06 2.39 -5.07
C ARG A 318 -12.97 2.87 -6.51
N ALA A 319 -11.74 3.06 -6.97
CA ALA A 319 -11.45 3.39 -8.36
C ALA A 319 -11.80 2.22 -9.29
N THR A 320 -12.36 2.52 -10.47
CA THR A 320 -12.86 1.52 -11.42
C THR A 320 -12.15 1.64 -12.76
N GLU A 321 -12.45 2.66 -13.54
CA GLU A 321 -11.79 2.93 -14.81
C GLU A 321 -10.72 3.99 -14.58
N ILE A 322 -9.49 3.69 -14.99
CA ILE A 322 -8.32 4.52 -14.70
C ILE A 322 -7.94 5.28 -15.96
N ALA A 323 -8.05 6.60 -15.91
CA ALA A 323 -7.60 7.47 -16.97
C ALA A 323 -6.07 7.51 -17.04
N SER A 324 -5.54 7.50 -18.25
CA SER A 324 -4.13 7.80 -18.49
C SER A 324 -3.97 9.31 -18.60
N ASN A 325 -3.47 9.94 -17.54
CA ASN A 325 -3.20 11.37 -17.48
C ASN A 325 -1.69 11.66 -17.46
N THR A 326 -0.88 10.79 -18.05
CA THR A 326 0.55 11.01 -18.20
C THR A 326 0.79 12.16 -19.19
N GLY A 327 1.21 13.32 -18.69
CA GLY A 327 1.51 14.49 -19.51
C GLY A 327 1.17 15.78 -18.78
N MET A 328 1.49 16.91 -19.41
CA MET A 328 1.04 18.22 -18.94
C MET A 328 -0.48 18.32 -19.12
N SER A 329 -1.16 18.90 -18.13
CA SER A 329 -2.58 19.19 -18.27
C SER A 329 -2.81 20.21 -19.39
N ILE A 330 -3.83 19.97 -20.22
CA ILE A 330 -4.26 20.90 -21.27
C ILE A 330 -5.62 21.54 -20.96
N GLY A 331 -6.16 21.30 -19.75
CA GLY A 331 -7.50 21.71 -19.33
C GLY A 331 -8.60 20.68 -19.58
N GLU A 332 -8.30 19.61 -20.33
CA GLU A 332 -9.26 18.59 -20.78
C GLU A 332 -8.79 17.17 -20.43
N THR A 333 -8.21 16.99 -19.23
CA THR A 333 -7.78 15.66 -18.78
C THR A 333 -8.99 14.77 -18.54
N GLU A 334 -8.98 13.60 -19.17
CA GLU A 334 -10.00 12.56 -18.92
C GLU A 334 -9.98 12.14 -17.44
N PRO A 335 -11.14 12.10 -16.77
CA PRO A 335 -11.22 11.70 -15.38
C PRO A 335 -11.23 10.17 -15.21
N SER A 336 -10.71 9.70 -14.08
CA SER A 336 -10.96 8.32 -13.65
C SER A 336 -12.35 8.18 -13.03
N GLU A 337 -12.89 6.97 -13.09
CA GLU A 337 -14.19 6.62 -12.54
C GLU A 337 -14.08 5.89 -11.19
N PHE A 338 -15.14 6.02 -10.39
CA PHE A 338 -15.24 5.47 -9.05
C PHE A 338 -16.60 4.82 -8.82
N TYR A 339 -16.64 3.88 -7.87
CA TYR A 339 -17.88 3.32 -7.35
C TYR A 339 -17.96 3.51 -5.84
N GLN A 340 -19.09 4.01 -5.34
CA GLN A 340 -19.33 4.18 -3.91
C GLN A 340 -19.65 2.83 -3.24
N ILE A 341 -18.82 2.41 -2.29
CA ILE A 341 -18.92 1.09 -1.63
C ILE A 341 -19.48 1.16 -0.21
N SER A 342 -19.66 2.37 0.33
CA SER A 342 -20.29 2.58 1.64
C SER A 342 -20.72 4.03 1.84
N GLY A 343 -21.43 4.28 2.95
CA GLY A 343 -22.02 5.56 3.29
C GLY A 343 -23.49 5.67 2.90
N LEU A 344 -24.27 6.44 3.66
CA LEU A 344 -25.70 6.60 3.39
C LEU A 344 -25.99 7.75 2.44
N ALA A 345 -25.12 8.76 2.40
CA ALA A 345 -25.29 9.92 1.54
C ALA A 345 -24.98 9.58 0.08
N ASN A 346 -25.77 10.12 -0.83
CA ASN A 346 -25.37 10.21 -2.24
C ASN A 346 -24.20 11.18 -2.31
N ILE A 347 -23.16 10.79 -3.04
CA ILE A 347 -22.02 11.65 -3.27
C ILE A 347 -22.41 12.76 -4.25
N GLU A 348 -21.97 13.98 -3.99
CA GLU A 348 -22.26 15.18 -4.80
C GLU A 348 -20.98 15.73 -5.45
N GLU A 349 -21.17 16.48 -6.54
CA GLU A 349 -20.08 17.23 -7.18
C GLU A 349 -19.51 18.28 -6.23
N GLY A 350 -18.21 18.55 -6.34
CA GLY A 350 -17.50 19.49 -5.46
C GLY A 350 -17.12 18.94 -4.09
N TRP A 351 -17.60 17.76 -3.70
CA TRP A 351 -17.05 17.05 -2.53
C TRP A 351 -15.63 16.57 -2.81
N THR A 352 -14.84 16.33 -1.76
CA THR A 352 -13.46 15.83 -1.92
C THR A 352 -13.37 14.36 -1.59
N ILE A 353 -12.64 13.62 -2.42
CA ILE A 353 -12.17 12.27 -2.12
C ILE A 353 -10.70 12.34 -1.74
N LYS A 354 -10.33 11.56 -0.72
CA LYS A 354 -8.96 11.46 -0.24
C LYS A 354 -8.54 9.99 -0.18
N GLN A 355 -7.34 9.70 -0.66
CA GLN A 355 -6.74 8.36 -0.67
C GLN A 355 -6.81 7.78 0.74
N SER A 356 -7.24 6.53 0.83
CA SER A 356 -7.42 5.80 2.09
C SER A 356 -7.01 4.36 1.86
N ASN A 357 -5.70 4.18 1.68
CA ASN A 357 -5.06 2.93 1.30
C ASN A 357 -5.53 1.73 2.12
N ASP A 358 -5.54 0.60 1.43
CA ASP A 358 -6.04 -0.68 1.92
C ASP A 358 -5.41 -1.79 1.08
N VAL A 359 -5.31 -2.99 1.64
CA VAL A 359 -4.70 -4.13 0.96
C VAL A 359 -5.74 -4.94 0.17
N GLY A 360 -7.01 -4.54 0.21
CA GLY A 360 -8.11 -5.20 -0.48
C GLY A 360 -8.48 -6.56 0.11
N VAL A 361 -8.05 -6.85 1.35
CA VAL A 361 -8.27 -8.14 2.01
C VAL A 361 -9.43 -8.05 2.99
N GLY A 362 -10.45 -8.89 2.81
CA GLY A 362 -11.51 -9.11 3.78
C GLY A 362 -11.23 -10.34 4.65
N LEU A 363 -11.08 -10.18 5.95
CA LEU A 363 -11.03 -11.30 6.90
C LEU A 363 -12.42 -11.58 7.47
N MET A 364 -12.81 -12.84 7.52
CA MET A 364 -14.13 -13.30 7.93
C MET A 364 -14.02 -14.30 9.06
N LEU A 365 -14.84 -14.11 10.10
CA LEU A 365 -15.04 -15.07 11.18
C LEU A 365 -16.53 -15.43 11.23
N SER A 366 -16.84 -16.71 11.22
CA SER A 366 -18.23 -17.17 11.12
C SER A 366 -18.47 -18.54 11.73
N GLY A 367 -19.70 -18.76 12.18
CA GLY A 367 -20.22 -20.10 12.45
C GLY A 367 -20.93 -20.65 11.22
N ALA A 368 -20.83 -21.97 11.01
CA ALA A 368 -21.53 -22.70 9.97
C ALA A 368 -22.43 -23.80 10.57
N PHE A 369 -23.53 -24.11 9.87
CA PHE A 369 -24.38 -25.26 10.18
C PHE A 369 -24.83 -25.93 8.87
N GLY A 370 -24.96 -27.25 8.89
CA GLY A 370 -25.18 -28.02 7.65
C GLY A 370 -23.91 -28.14 6.81
N GLY A 371 -24.04 -28.60 5.56
CA GLY A 371 -22.89 -28.91 4.71
C GLY A 371 -22.02 -30.04 5.28
N LEU A 372 -20.77 -30.11 4.83
CA LEU A 372 -19.78 -31.06 5.37
C LEU A 372 -19.30 -30.70 6.78
N PHE A 373 -19.36 -29.43 7.19
CA PHE A 373 -18.79 -28.92 8.44
C PHE A 373 -19.76 -28.02 9.21
N SER A 374 -19.99 -28.33 10.48
CA SER A 374 -20.88 -27.57 11.38
C SER A 374 -20.08 -26.84 12.45
N SER A 375 -19.21 -25.93 12.01
CA SER A 375 -18.05 -25.51 12.82
C SER A 375 -17.72 -24.03 12.64
N PHE A 376 -16.62 -23.58 13.26
CA PHE A 376 -16.14 -22.22 13.13
C PHE A 376 -15.18 -22.07 11.95
N HIS A 377 -15.46 -21.12 11.05
CA HIS A 377 -14.67 -20.86 9.85
C HIS A 377 -13.90 -19.55 9.96
N ILE A 378 -12.68 -19.58 9.42
CA ILE A 378 -11.86 -18.40 9.15
C ILE A 378 -11.71 -18.32 7.63
N SER A 379 -12.30 -17.30 7.03
CA SER A 379 -12.18 -17.06 5.59
C SER A 379 -11.44 -15.76 5.29
N ALA A 380 -10.84 -15.68 4.11
CA ALA A 380 -10.31 -14.44 3.56
C ALA A 380 -10.83 -14.23 2.12
N ASP A 381 -11.07 -12.98 1.73
CA ASP A 381 -11.23 -12.60 0.34
C ASP A 381 -10.23 -11.53 -0.07
N TYR A 382 -9.75 -11.59 -1.31
CA TYR A 382 -8.84 -10.60 -1.89
C TYR A 382 -9.49 -9.99 -3.12
N LEU A 383 -9.70 -8.67 -3.08
CA LEU A 383 -10.30 -7.91 -4.18
C LEU A 383 -9.34 -7.86 -5.37
N MET A 384 -9.78 -8.39 -6.51
CA MET A 384 -8.99 -8.37 -7.75
C MET A 384 -9.35 -7.21 -8.66
N LYS A 385 -10.65 -6.90 -8.79
CA LYS A 385 -11.14 -5.93 -9.76
C LYS A 385 -12.48 -5.34 -9.35
N VAL A 386 -12.67 -4.05 -9.66
CA VAL A 386 -13.92 -3.30 -9.50
C VAL A 386 -14.33 -2.70 -10.85
N LYS A 387 -15.62 -2.71 -11.18
CA LYS A 387 -16.20 -2.05 -12.36
C LYS A 387 -17.14 -0.91 -11.95
N THR A 388 -17.33 0.07 -12.83
CA THR A 388 -18.17 1.26 -12.60
C THR A 388 -19.63 0.91 -12.28
N ASN A 389 -20.12 -0.25 -12.72
CA ASN A 389 -21.48 -0.72 -12.41
C ASN A 389 -21.60 -1.45 -11.05
N GLY A 390 -20.57 -1.40 -10.21
CA GLY A 390 -20.58 -2.02 -8.87
C GLY A 390 -20.30 -3.52 -8.86
N GLN A 391 -19.86 -4.08 -9.98
CA GLN A 391 -19.39 -5.47 -10.03
C GLN A 391 -17.96 -5.57 -9.50
N MET A 392 -17.69 -6.60 -8.70
CA MET A 392 -16.38 -6.84 -8.09
C MET A 392 -16.01 -8.32 -8.16
N SER A 393 -14.73 -8.61 -8.35
CA SER A 393 -14.24 -10.00 -8.37
C SER A 393 -13.22 -10.25 -7.28
N TYR A 394 -13.26 -11.44 -6.69
CA TYR A 394 -12.45 -11.81 -5.52
C TYR A 394 -11.82 -13.19 -5.69
N ILE A 395 -10.60 -13.34 -5.17
CA ILE A 395 -10.09 -14.65 -4.77
C ILE A 395 -10.57 -14.93 -3.35
N LEU A 396 -11.02 -16.15 -3.09
CA LEU A 396 -11.58 -16.58 -1.82
C LEU A 396 -10.71 -17.68 -1.22
N LEU A 397 -10.44 -17.60 0.07
CA LEU A 397 -9.82 -18.66 0.87
C LEU A 397 -10.75 -18.98 2.03
N ASP A 398 -10.97 -20.25 2.31
CA ASP A 398 -11.70 -20.69 3.50
C ASP A 398 -10.93 -21.78 4.24
N ALA A 399 -10.94 -21.71 5.56
CA ALA A 399 -10.32 -22.67 6.44
C ALA A 399 -11.24 -22.96 7.64
N THR A 400 -11.49 -24.22 7.90
CA THR A 400 -12.16 -24.68 9.14
C THR A 400 -11.46 -25.91 9.68
N GLY A 401 -11.54 -26.13 10.98
CA GLY A 401 -11.00 -27.32 11.59
C GLY A 401 -11.71 -27.66 12.90
N ASP A 402 -12.03 -28.93 13.06
CA ASP A 402 -12.57 -29.47 14.29
C ASP A 402 -11.49 -30.27 15.00
N PHE A 403 -11.12 -29.81 16.19
CA PHE A 403 -10.11 -30.46 17.01
C PHE A 403 -10.82 -31.15 18.18
N SER A 404 -10.80 -32.50 18.18
CA SER A 404 -11.35 -33.38 19.23
C SER A 404 -12.87 -33.61 19.20
N GLN A 405 -13.39 -34.21 18.12
CA GLN A 405 -14.67 -34.91 18.15
C GLN A 405 -14.43 -36.42 18.00
N ASN A 406 -14.79 -37.23 19.01
CA ASN A 406 -14.72 -38.70 18.97
C ASN A 406 -13.38 -39.29 18.48
N ASN A 407 -12.26 -38.75 18.97
CA ASN A 407 -10.89 -39.15 18.60
C ASN A 407 -10.51 -38.92 17.12
N VAL A 408 -11.15 -37.98 16.44
CA VAL A 408 -10.77 -37.53 15.09
C VAL A 408 -10.67 -36.00 15.07
N SER A 409 -9.69 -35.49 14.32
CA SER A 409 -9.56 -34.07 13.99
C SER A 409 -9.71 -33.89 12.47
N SER A 410 -10.40 -32.85 12.04
CA SER A 410 -10.55 -32.48 10.63
C SER A 410 -9.93 -31.10 10.35
N LEU A 411 -9.49 -30.90 9.11
CA LEU A 411 -9.05 -29.62 8.57
C LEU A 411 -9.56 -29.52 7.13
N TYR A 412 -10.39 -28.52 6.88
CA TYR A 412 -10.83 -28.13 5.54
C TYR A 412 -10.07 -26.89 5.10
N LEU A 413 -9.59 -26.92 3.86
CA LEU A 413 -9.01 -25.77 3.18
C LEU A 413 -9.58 -25.67 1.78
N ALA A 414 -10.09 -24.49 1.40
CA ALA A 414 -10.64 -24.25 0.07
C ALA A 414 -10.19 -22.93 -0.54
N LEU A 415 -9.97 -22.94 -1.84
CA LEU A 415 -9.63 -21.79 -2.66
C LEU A 415 -10.68 -21.62 -3.75
N GLY A 416 -11.11 -20.38 -4.00
CA GLY A 416 -12.15 -20.13 -4.99
C GLY A 416 -12.14 -18.74 -5.57
N TYR A 417 -13.17 -18.50 -6.36
CA TYR A 417 -13.42 -17.24 -7.04
C TYR A 417 -14.86 -16.80 -6.80
N GLY A 418 -15.03 -15.53 -6.46
CA GLY A 418 -16.33 -14.90 -6.25
C GLY A 418 -16.55 -13.73 -7.20
N TYR A 419 -17.76 -13.59 -7.72
CA TYR A 419 -18.17 -12.45 -8.54
C TYR A 419 -19.34 -11.72 -7.87
N ALA A 420 -19.05 -10.60 -7.24
CA ALA A 420 -20.02 -9.80 -6.51
C ALA A 420 -20.70 -8.74 -7.37
N PHE A 421 -21.94 -8.45 -6.99
CA PHE A 421 -22.76 -7.35 -7.48
C PHE A 421 -23.23 -6.54 -6.27
N HIS A 422 -22.95 -5.24 -6.27
CA HIS A 422 -23.58 -4.32 -5.32
C HIS A 422 -25.00 -4.00 -5.76
N LEU A 423 -25.99 -4.63 -5.10
CA LEU A 423 -27.41 -4.31 -5.26
C LEU A 423 -27.72 -2.89 -4.75
N SER A 424 -26.95 -2.46 -3.75
CA SER A 424 -26.83 -1.08 -3.31
C SER A 424 -25.44 -0.90 -2.69
N ARG A 425 -25.05 0.34 -2.39
CA ARG A 425 -23.82 0.64 -1.63
C ARG A 425 -23.79 0.06 -0.20
N LEU A 426 -24.87 -0.57 0.25
CA LEU A 426 -24.96 -1.25 1.55
C LEU A 426 -24.99 -2.77 1.43
N ILE A 427 -25.28 -3.33 0.25
CA ILE A 427 -25.58 -4.75 0.08
C ILE A 427 -24.77 -5.31 -1.09
N GLU A 428 -23.91 -6.28 -0.79
CA GLU A 428 -23.13 -7.07 -1.73
C GLU A 428 -23.74 -8.46 -1.87
N PHE A 429 -24.06 -8.86 -3.09
CA PHE A 429 -24.47 -10.23 -3.42
C PHE A 429 -23.39 -10.89 -4.27
N MET A 430 -22.91 -12.06 -3.88
CA MET A 430 -21.79 -12.74 -4.51
C MET A 430 -22.11 -14.23 -4.74
N PRO A 431 -22.44 -14.65 -5.96
CA PRO A 431 -22.18 -16.01 -6.39
C PRO A 431 -20.68 -16.31 -6.38
N TYR A 432 -20.34 -17.52 -5.95
CA TYR A 432 -18.97 -17.99 -5.90
C TYR A 432 -18.88 -19.50 -6.14
N ALA A 433 -17.67 -19.96 -6.44
CA ALA A 433 -17.33 -21.37 -6.43
C ALA A 433 -15.93 -21.57 -5.83
N MET A 434 -15.78 -22.59 -4.98
CA MET A 434 -14.51 -22.97 -4.36
C MET A 434 -14.20 -24.44 -4.65
N ILE A 435 -12.91 -24.78 -4.64
CA ILE A 435 -12.42 -26.15 -4.62
C ILE A 435 -11.58 -26.32 -3.35
N GLY A 436 -11.81 -27.42 -2.63
CA GLY A 436 -11.18 -27.65 -1.35
C GLY A 436 -10.80 -29.10 -1.10
N ASP A 437 -10.01 -29.28 -0.05
CA ASP A 437 -9.62 -30.56 0.51
C ASP A 437 -10.07 -30.64 1.96
N ASP A 438 -10.75 -31.73 2.29
CA ASP A 438 -11.09 -32.12 3.66
C ASP A 438 -10.15 -33.21 4.13
N TYR A 439 -9.28 -32.87 5.08
CA TYR A 439 -8.32 -33.80 5.65
C TYR A 439 -8.75 -34.25 7.05
N MET A 440 -8.85 -35.58 7.25
CA MET A 440 -9.18 -36.16 8.56
C MET A 440 -7.98 -36.94 9.15
N SER A 441 -7.73 -36.77 10.45
CA SER A 441 -6.73 -37.55 11.18
C SER A 441 -7.26 -38.06 12.52
N PRO A 442 -6.97 -39.31 12.91
CA PRO A 442 -7.23 -39.79 14.26
C PRO A 442 -6.41 -39.00 15.29
N SER A 443 -7.00 -38.71 16.44
CA SER A 443 -6.32 -38.10 17.58
C SER A 443 -5.28 -39.07 18.15
N GLY A 444 -4.03 -38.62 18.31
CA GLY A 444 -2.95 -39.42 18.90
C GLY A 444 -2.05 -40.18 17.91
N SER A 445 -2.25 -40.04 16.58
CA SER A 445 -1.31 -40.60 15.60
C SER A 445 -0.04 -39.75 15.50
N GLY A 446 0.96 -40.06 16.33
CA GLY A 446 2.26 -39.37 16.37
C GLY A 446 3.24 -39.75 15.25
N SER A 447 2.77 -40.16 14.07
CA SER A 447 3.61 -40.63 12.97
C SER A 447 3.68 -39.66 11.79
N SER A 448 4.85 -39.60 11.14
CA SER A 448 5.05 -38.90 9.87
C SER A 448 4.19 -39.53 8.79
N ILE A 449 3.22 -38.77 8.28
CA ILE A 449 2.26 -39.24 7.27
C ILE A 449 2.96 -39.23 5.91
N THR A 450 2.89 -40.34 5.17
CA THR A 450 3.39 -40.37 3.79
C THR A 450 2.44 -39.62 2.84
N PHE A 451 2.94 -39.13 1.70
CA PHE A 451 2.10 -38.44 0.69
C PHE A 451 0.94 -39.32 0.18
N SER A 452 1.16 -40.63 0.09
CA SER A 452 0.09 -41.59 -0.25
C SER A 452 -0.97 -41.69 0.87
N GLU A 453 -0.57 -41.66 2.13
CA GLU A 453 -1.51 -41.65 3.26
C GLU A 453 -2.27 -40.33 3.40
N PHE A 454 -1.69 -39.21 2.97
CA PHE A 454 -2.37 -37.92 2.88
C PHE A 454 -3.57 -38.02 1.93
N PHE A 455 -3.36 -38.41 0.67
CA PHE A 455 -4.46 -38.58 -0.29
C PHE A 455 -5.49 -39.62 0.14
N LYS A 456 -5.07 -40.62 0.92
CA LYS A 456 -6.00 -41.63 1.48
C LYS A 456 -6.88 -41.10 2.61
N ARG A 457 -6.59 -39.92 3.15
CA ARG A 457 -7.32 -39.24 4.24
C ARG A 457 -8.00 -37.94 3.79
N SER A 458 -7.75 -37.55 2.55
CA SER A 458 -8.31 -36.37 1.89
C SER A 458 -9.63 -36.71 1.18
N GLY A 459 -10.59 -35.80 1.26
CA GLY A 459 -11.81 -35.76 0.46
C GLY A 459 -11.85 -34.47 -0.35
N PHE A 460 -11.93 -34.58 -1.68
CA PHE A 460 -11.94 -33.39 -2.55
C PHE A 460 -13.37 -32.87 -2.74
N VAL A 461 -13.54 -31.57 -2.55
CA VAL A 461 -14.86 -30.91 -2.54
C VAL A 461 -14.87 -29.77 -3.56
N ILE A 462 -16.00 -29.61 -4.24
CA ILE A 462 -16.33 -28.36 -4.94
C ILE A 462 -17.56 -27.73 -4.27
N GLU A 463 -17.47 -26.44 -3.98
CA GLU A 463 -18.45 -25.67 -3.20
C GLU A 463 -18.93 -24.46 -4.02
N PRO A 464 -19.98 -24.59 -4.85
CA PRO A 464 -20.74 -23.44 -5.31
C PRO A 464 -21.57 -22.86 -4.18
N GLY A 465 -21.63 -21.53 -4.11
CA GLY A 465 -22.41 -20.84 -3.10
C GLY A 465 -22.82 -19.42 -3.48
N LEU A 466 -23.68 -18.86 -2.63
CA LEU A 466 -24.12 -17.48 -2.68
C LEU A 466 -23.81 -16.82 -1.34
N ARG A 467 -23.20 -15.65 -1.37
CA ARG A 467 -22.98 -14.79 -0.19
C ARG A 467 -23.78 -13.51 -0.33
N LEU A 468 -24.43 -13.11 0.76
CA LEU A 468 -24.98 -11.78 0.94
C LEU A 468 -24.22 -11.10 2.07
N ALA A 469 -23.64 -9.92 1.83
CA ALA A 469 -22.98 -9.10 2.84
C ALA A 469 -23.65 -7.72 2.94
N VAL A 470 -23.82 -7.25 4.17
CA VAL A 470 -24.43 -5.97 4.50
C VAL A 470 -23.45 -5.12 5.30
N ASN A 471 -23.22 -3.89 4.85
CA ASN A 471 -22.40 -2.92 5.55
C ASN A 471 -23.06 -2.53 6.90
N VAL A 472 -22.42 -2.86 8.02
CA VAL A 472 -22.85 -2.41 9.36
C VAL A 472 -22.25 -1.03 9.62
N ALA A 473 -20.92 -0.95 9.54
CA ALA A 473 -20.14 0.27 9.65
C ALA A 473 -18.79 0.02 8.97
N TYR A 474 -18.64 0.47 7.72
CA TYR A 474 -17.46 0.14 6.92
C TYR A 474 -16.14 0.49 7.66
N PRO A 475 -15.16 -0.43 7.72
CA PRO A 475 -15.04 -1.66 6.93
C PRO A 475 -15.66 -2.95 7.52
N LEU A 476 -16.50 -2.84 8.55
CA LEU A 476 -17.24 -3.99 9.11
C LEU A 476 -18.53 -4.28 8.34
N GLN A 477 -18.68 -5.54 7.94
CA GLN A 477 -19.87 -6.09 7.30
C GLN A 477 -20.39 -7.31 8.07
N ALA A 478 -21.70 -7.48 8.14
CA ALA A 478 -22.31 -8.76 8.50
C ALA A 478 -22.58 -9.54 7.20
N PHE A 479 -22.40 -10.86 7.21
CA PHE A 479 -22.66 -11.67 6.02
C PHE A 479 -23.38 -12.96 6.36
N GLY A 480 -24.09 -13.49 5.36
CA GLY A 480 -24.61 -14.84 5.31
C GLY A 480 -24.19 -15.52 4.00
N LYS A 481 -23.86 -16.81 4.06
CA LYS A 481 -23.64 -17.67 2.90
C LYS A 481 -24.61 -18.84 2.92
N VAL A 482 -24.99 -19.28 1.73
CA VAL A 482 -25.58 -20.58 1.48
C VAL A 482 -24.76 -21.26 0.41
N TYR A 483 -24.41 -22.52 0.62
CA TYR A 483 -23.53 -23.26 -0.27
C TYR A 483 -23.93 -24.72 -0.32
N TYR A 484 -23.47 -25.42 -1.36
CA TYR A 484 -23.65 -26.85 -1.46
C TYR A 484 -22.31 -27.52 -1.71
N ASP A 485 -21.92 -28.43 -0.84
CA ASP A 485 -20.68 -29.19 -1.01
C ASP A 485 -20.92 -30.36 -1.95
N PHE A 486 -20.14 -30.49 -3.01
CA PHE A 486 -20.11 -31.71 -3.84
C PHE A 486 -18.82 -32.45 -3.58
N LEU A 487 -18.94 -33.67 -3.07
CA LEU A 487 -17.82 -34.57 -2.86
C LEU A 487 -17.44 -35.23 -4.18
N LEU A 488 -16.26 -34.89 -4.70
CA LEU A 488 -15.79 -35.34 -6.02
C LEU A 488 -15.09 -36.70 -5.95
N ALA A 489 -14.34 -36.96 -4.88
CA ALA A 489 -13.64 -38.22 -4.69
C ALA A 489 -13.48 -38.53 -3.19
N ASN A 490 -13.76 -39.79 -2.84
CA ASN A 490 -13.54 -40.34 -1.51
C ASN A 490 -12.37 -41.32 -1.50
N SER A 491 -11.57 -41.26 -0.46
CA SER A 491 -10.52 -42.23 -0.17
C SER A 491 -10.97 -43.31 0.82
N ALA A 492 -10.37 -44.50 0.75
CA ALA A 492 -10.82 -45.70 1.48
C ALA A 492 -10.73 -45.62 3.02
N LEU A 493 -9.89 -44.74 3.58
CA LEU A 493 -9.87 -44.50 5.05
C LEU A 493 -10.95 -43.51 5.47
N ASN A 494 -11.29 -42.53 4.61
CA ASN A 494 -12.41 -41.63 4.82
C ASN A 494 -13.73 -42.43 4.90
N SER A 495 -13.96 -43.37 3.97
CA SER A 495 -15.13 -44.27 4.03
C SER A 495 -15.16 -45.25 5.21
N SER A 496 -14.00 -45.58 5.80
CA SER A 496 -13.91 -46.50 6.96
C SER A 496 -14.14 -45.78 8.30
N TYR A 497 -13.73 -44.52 8.44
CA TYR A 497 -13.97 -43.70 9.63
C TYR A 497 -15.39 -43.15 9.70
N VAL A 498 -16.07 -43.01 8.56
CA VAL A 498 -17.51 -42.75 8.45
C VAL A 498 -18.35 -43.82 9.17
N TYR A 499 -17.83 -45.02 9.42
CA TYR A 499 -18.56 -46.08 10.12
C TYR A 499 -18.67 -45.88 11.64
N TYR A 500 -17.83 -45.01 12.24
CA TYR A 500 -17.82 -44.77 13.69
C TYR A 500 -18.64 -43.57 14.15
N ASN A 501 -19.27 -42.82 13.23
CA ASN A 501 -20.05 -41.64 13.59
C ASN A 501 -21.19 -41.42 12.57
N ASN A 502 -22.37 -40.98 13.02
CA ASN A 502 -23.52 -40.63 12.16
C ASN A 502 -23.26 -39.43 11.21
N TYR A 503 -22.02 -38.95 11.10
CA TYR A 503 -21.57 -37.88 10.22
C TYR A 503 -21.10 -38.46 8.90
N ARG A 504 -22.10 -38.83 8.11
CA ARG A 504 -21.99 -39.27 6.74
C ARG A 504 -21.52 -38.07 5.89
N HIS A 505 -20.28 -38.07 5.42
CA HIS A 505 -19.77 -37.10 4.43
C HIS A 505 -20.52 -37.30 3.11
N HIS A 506 -21.67 -36.65 3.00
CA HIS A 506 -22.50 -36.58 1.82
C HIS A 506 -22.46 -35.13 1.41
N GLY A 507 -22.35 -34.87 0.11
CA GLY A 507 -22.55 -33.51 -0.36
C GLY A 507 -23.86 -32.95 0.21
N GLY A 508 -23.84 -31.69 0.65
CA GLY A 508 -24.89 -31.18 1.51
C GLY A 508 -25.03 -29.67 1.44
N LEU A 509 -26.25 -29.21 1.72
CA LEU A 509 -26.57 -27.79 1.85
C LEU A 509 -26.02 -27.26 3.17
N GLY A 510 -25.16 -26.26 3.11
CA GLY A 510 -24.58 -25.58 4.24
C GLY A 510 -24.96 -24.10 4.30
N PHE A 511 -24.93 -23.56 5.51
CA PHE A 511 -25.19 -22.16 5.79
C PHE A 511 -24.09 -21.62 6.69
N GLN A 512 -23.65 -20.40 6.42
CA GLN A 512 -22.63 -19.73 7.22
C GLN A 512 -23.09 -18.30 7.52
N ALA A 513 -22.83 -17.81 8.72
CA ALA A 513 -23.08 -16.41 9.06
C ALA A 513 -21.99 -15.87 9.99
N GLY A 514 -21.65 -14.60 9.82
CA GLY A 514 -20.61 -14.00 10.62
C GLY A 514 -20.30 -12.56 10.27
N LEU A 515 -19.09 -12.14 10.66
CA LEU A 515 -18.59 -10.79 10.46
C LEU A 515 -17.39 -10.80 9.52
N LYS A 516 -17.33 -9.79 8.66
CA LYS A 516 -16.24 -9.52 7.73
C LYS A 516 -15.63 -8.16 8.05
N TRP A 517 -14.30 -8.08 8.03
CA TRP A 517 -13.53 -6.85 8.18
C TRP A 517 -12.60 -6.65 6.98
N THR A 518 -12.70 -5.52 6.30
CA THR A 518 -11.85 -5.21 5.12
C THR A 518 -10.68 -4.28 5.46
N PHE A 519 -9.48 -4.68 5.07
CA PHE A 519 -8.22 -3.99 5.33
C PHE A 519 -7.55 -3.45 4.08
#